data_AF-A0A7V3W9E1-F1
#
_entry.id   AF-A0A7V3W9E1-F1
#
_cell.length_a   1.000
_cell.length_b   1.000
_cell.length_c   1.000
_cell.angle_alpha   90.00
_cell.angle_beta   90.00
_cell.angle_gamma   90.00
#
_symmetry.space_group_name_H-M   'P 1'
#
loop_
_entity.id
_entity.type
_entity.pdbx_description
1 polymer ?
#
loop_
_entity_poly.entity_id
_entity_poly.type
_entity_poly.pdbx_seq_one_letter_code
_entity_poly.pdbx_strand_id
1 'polypeptide(L)'
;MMRNKTRGRIHTPIKLRSAIGLLLLILSVSCGGKEEGTPAPTALPVLTPREVIEKASPLLDTLASFHFELTQEGGGTPIDMGIEMTAASGEVVPPDRLRMDITGTWGRMYLSTKLVTVGEETYMQNPLNKKWEPTKFTAITLFQPDTGIKAIMESVTDLAMLPGESINGTVCFHMSGMLRSEVLDAVAVGHAAEGLPVQTEIWIGAEDFLLRRVTFKGQITEEEVPGIVRTLTLSRFNEPVTIELPSAKRLSPGPPSILRAGPVAQRGGDGLEEPVHIPRLGEIIGGSE
;
A
#
# COMPACT_ATOMS: atom_id res chain seq x y z
N MET A 1 -43.15 -36.72 40.35
CA MET A 1 -43.89 -37.33 39.22
C MET A 1 -42.89 -37.87 38.20
N MET A 2 -42.86 -39.20 38.05
CA MET A 2 -42.41 -40.09 36.94
C MET A 2 -41.33 -39.60 35.95
N ARG A 3 -40.14 -40.24 35.93
CA ARG A 3 -39.66 -41.34 35.02
C ARG A 3 -39.27 -40.81 33.62
N ASN A 4 -38.12 -41.12 33.01
CA ASN A 4 -37.37 -42.38 32.83
C ASN A 4 -35.88 -42.05 32.51
N LYS A 5 -34.85 -42.76 33.00
CA LYS A 5 -34.34 -44.11 32.59
C LYS A 5 -33.83 -44.14 31.13
N THR A 6 -32.65 -44.63 30.73
CA THR A 6 -31.56 -45.37 31.41
C THR A 6 -30.33 -45.45 30.47
N ARG A 7 -29.15 -45.57 31.08
CA ARG A 7 -27.92 -46.34 30.72
C ARG A 7 -28.09 -47.40 29.62
N GLY A 8 -27.07 -47.82 28.88
CA GLY A 8 -25.63 -47.70 29.02
C GLY A 8 -24.94 -48.93 28.40
N ARG A 9 -23.77 -48.69 27.81
CA ARG A 9 -22.54 -49.49 27.73
C ARG A 9 -22.57 -51.03 27.94
N ILE A 10 -21.71 -51.65 27.13
CA ILE A 10 -20.79 -52.81 27.32
C ILE A 10 -21.11 -54.26 26.89
N HIS A 11 -20.09 -54.80 26.21
CA HIS A 11 -19.53 -56.16 26.16
C HIS A 11 -20.15 -57.25 25.26
N THR A 12 -19.35 -57.62 24.24
CA THR A 12 -19.21 -58.91 23.54
C THR A 12 -19.13 -60.12 24.49
N PRO A 13 -19.58 -61.35 24.08
CA PRO A 13 -18.67 -62.30 23.41
C PRO A 13 -19.28 -63.36 22.45
N ILE A 14 -18.47 -63.74 21.44
CA ILE A 14 -18.07 -65.09 20.95
C ILE A 14 -19.12 -66.23 20.81
N LYS A 15 -19.21 -66.83 19.59
CA LYS A 15 -19.12 -68.29 19.22
C LYS A 15 -19.51 -68.49 17.74
N LEU A 16 -18.59 -68.79 16.82
CA LEU A 16 -18.06 -70.11 16.40
C LEU A 16 -19.07 -71.01 15.64
N ARG A 17 -18.83 -71.27 14.33
CA ARG A 17 -19.07 -72.56 13.64
C ARG A 17 -18.47 -72.59 12.20
N SER A 18 -17.72 -73.66 11.92
CA SER A 18 -16.92 -73.98 10.72
C SER A 18 -17.71 -74.45 9.49
N ALA A 19 -17.11 -74.31 8.29
CA ALA A 19 -16.92 -75.36 7.26
C ALA A 19 -16.17 -74.74 6.04
N ILE A 20 -14.85 -74.94 5.90
CA ILE A 20 -14.15 -75.90 5.01
C ILE A 20 -14.67 -75.94 3.56
N GLY A 21 -13.85 -75.39 2.66
CA GLY A 21 -13.90 -75.57 1.21
C GLY A 21 -12.52 -75.25 0.62
N LEU A 22 -11.70 -76.29 0.45
CA LEU A 22 -10.34 -76.31 -0.09
C LEU A 22 -10.34 -76.10 -1.61
N LEU A 23 -9.59 -75.14 -2.17
CA LEU A 23 -8.95 -75.33 -3.49
C LEU A 23 -7.82 -74.32 -3.84
N LEU A 24 -6.62 -74.90 -4.02
CA LEU A 24 -5.51 -74.59 -4.93
C LEU A 24 -4.63 -73.32 -4.80
N LEU A 25 -3.35 -73.60 -4.51
CA LEU A 25 -2.13 -72.79 -4.65
C LEU A 25 -1.97 -72.16 -6.05
N ILE A 26 -1.57 -70.88 -6.07
CA ILE A 26 -0.62 -70.34 -7.06
C ILE A 26 0.45 -69.55 -6.30
N LEU A 27 1.69 -70.01 -6.36
CA LEU A 27 2.90 -69.30 -5.90
C LEU A 27 3.50 -68.56 -7.10
N SER A 28 3.74 -67.25 -6.96
CA SER A 28 4.96 -66.61 -7.49
C SER A 28 5.02 -65.09 -7.21
N VAL A 29 6.11 -64.70 -6.54
CA VAL A 29 7.02 -63.61 -6.96
C VAL A 29 6.68 -62.16 -6.58
N SER A 30 7.48 -61.68 -5.62
CA SER A 30 8.27 -60.44 -5.65
C SER A 30 7.63 -59.08 -5.29
N CYS A 31 8.05 -58.62 -4.11
CA CYS A 31 8.74 -57.35 -3.83
C CYS A 31 8.41 -56.11 -4.68
N GLY A 32 7.98 -55.04 -4.01
CA GLY A 32 8.06 -53.68 -4.54
C GLY A 32 7.08 -52.74 -3.83
N GLY A 33 7.54 -52.10 -2.76
CA GLY A 33 6.78 -51.08 -2.05
C GLY A 33 6.30 -49.97 -2.99
N LYS A 34 5.03 -49.59 -2.85
CA LYS A 34 4.51 -48.30 -3.26
C LYS A 34 4.06 -47.59 -2.00
N GLU A 35 5.03 -47.03 -1.29
CA GLU A 35 4.78 -45.77 -0.62
C GLU A 35 4.47 -44.78 -1.74
N GLU A 36 3.22 -44.35 -1.82
CA GLU A 36 2.85 -43.18 -2.60
C GLU A 36 3.65 -42.01 -2.01
N GLY A 37 4.79 -41.72 -2.64
CA GLY A 37 5.64 -40.63 -2.27
C GLY A 37 4.83 -39.34 -2.35
N THR A 38 4.62 -38.73 -1.18
CA THR A 38 4.33 -37.29 -1.08
C THR A 38 5.28 -36.57 -2.04
N PRO A 39 4.80 -35.75 -2.99
CA PRO A 39 5.68 -35.03 -3.88
C PRO A 39 6.68 -34.24 -3.03
N ALA A 40 7.97 -34.49 -3.24
CA ALA A 40 9.02 -33.76 -2.56
C ALA A 40 8.81 -32.25 -2.80
N PRO A 41 9.03 -31.38 -1.79
CA PRO A 41 8.96 -29.94 -2.00
C PRO A 41 9.84 -29.57 -3.19
N THR A 42 9.26 -28.90 -4.19
CA THR A 42 10.02 -28.38 -5.34
C THR A 42 11.10 -27.46 -4.80
N ALA A 43 12.37 -27.85 -4.95
CA ALA A 43 13.48 -27.01 -4.56
C ALA A 43 13.45 -25.72 -5.40
N LEU A 44 13.62 -24.58 -4.73
CA LEU A 44 13.70 -23.28 -5.40
C LEU A 44 14.86 -23.27 -6.41
N PRO A 45 14.73 -22.53 -7.53
CA PRO A 45 15.85 -22.29 -8.44
C PRO A 45 17.06 -21.78 -7.67
N VAL A 46 18.26 -22.25 -8.04
CA VAL A 46 19.51 -21.79 -7.44
C VAL A 46 19.85 -20.41 -8.04
N LEU A 47 19.44 -19.35 -7.36
CA LEU A 47 19.75 -17.96 -7.67
C LEU A 47 20.40 -17.29 -6.46
N THR A 48 21.34 -16.39 -6.72
CA THR A 48 21.83 -15.48 -5.68
C THR A 48 20.75 -14.46 -5.31
N PRO A 49 20.75 -13.91 -4.08
CA PRO A 49 19.80 -12.86 -3.69
C PRO A 49 19.78 -11.67 -4.65
N ARG A 50 20.95 -11.25 -5.15
CA ARG A 50 21.05 -10.13 -6.08
C ARG A 50 20.36 -10.44 -7.41
N GLU A 51 20.57 -11.61 -7.98
CA GLU A 51 19.90 -12.04 -9.23
C GLU A 51 18.37 -12.12 -9.07
N VAL A 52 17.87 -12.51 -7.90
CA VAL A 52 16.43 -12.51 -7.64
C VAL A 52 15.87 -11.08 -7.70
N ILE A 53 16.53 -10.12 -7.04
CA ILE A 53 16.08 -8.73 -7.07
C ILE A 53 16.20 -8.13 -8.48
N GLU A 54 17.28 -8.38 -9.21
CA GLU A 54 17.47 -7.89 -10.59
C GLU A 54 16.39 -8.42 -11.56
N LYS A 55 15.84 -9.61 -11.29
CA LYS A 55 14.70 -10.15 -12.04
C LYS A 55 13.37 -9.52 -11.61
N ALA A 56 13.22 -9.20 -10.34
CA ALA A 56 11.97 -8.75 -9.75
C ALA A 56 11.72 -7.25 -9.89
N SER A 57 12.75 -6.42 -9.68
CA SER A 57 12.61 -4.97 -9.61
C SER A 57 12.00 -4.35 -10.87
N PRO A 58 12.34 -4.78 -12.11
CA PRO A 58 11.73 -4.20 -13.31
C PRO A 58 10.26 -4.58 -13.46
N LEU A 59 9.79 -5.67 -12.84
CA LEU A 59 8.41 -6.12 -12.96
C LEU A 59 7.43 -5.18 -12.27
N LEU A 60 7.86 -4.45 -11.24
CA LEU A 60 7.03 -3.44 -10.57
C LEU A 60 6.54 -2.36 -11.55
N ASP A 61 7.39 -1.97 -12.51
CA ASP A 61 7.05 -0.96 -13.53
C ASP A 61 6.12 -1.50 -14.63
N THR A 62 5.96 -2.83 -14.72
CA THR A 62 5.12 -3.49 -15.72
C THR A 62 3.69 -3.75 -15.24
N LEU A 63 3.44 -3.58 -13.94
CA LEU A 63 2.14 -3.86 -13.34
C LEU A 63 1.12 -2.81 -13.78
N ALA A 64 -0.01 -3.26 -14.33
CA ALA A 64 -1.13 -2.39 -14.65
C ALA A 64 -1.83 -1.87 -13.39
N SER A 65 -1.82 -2.67 -12.33
CA SER A 65 -2.41 -2.36 -11.04
C SER A 65 -1.95 -3.34 -9.98
N PHE A 66 -2.11 -2.97 -8.71
CA PHE A 66 -1.95 -3.90 -7.59
C PHE A 66 -2.63 -3.35 -6.33
N HIS A 67 -2.91 -4.25 -5.39
CA HIS A 67 -3.25 -3.91 -4.03
C HIS A 67 -2.01 -3.87 -3.15
N PHE A 68 -2.01 -2.94 -2.19
CA PHE A 68 -1.02 -2.90 -1.12
C PHE A 68 -1.68 -2.88 0.26
N GLU A 69 -0.98 -3.46 1.23
CA GLU A 69 -1.21 -3.30 2.66
C GLU A 69 0.09 -2.85 3.30
N LEU A 70 0.04 -1.78 4.10
CA LEU A 70 1.14 -1.26 4.90
C LEU A 70 0.74 -1.31 6.37
N THR A 71 1.55 -1.93 7.22
CA THR A 71 1.38 -1.91 8.67
C THR A 71 2.62 -1.39 9.38
N GLN A 72 2.42 -0.78 10.54
CA GLN A 72 3.48 -0.29 11.41
C GLN A 72 3.29 -0.85 12.82
N GLU A 73 4.35 -1.45 13.36
CA GLU A 73 4.41 -1.96 14.72
C GLU A 73 5.42 -1.17 15.55
N GLY A 74 5.07 -0.91 16.82
CA GLY A 74 5.94 -0.17 17.73
C GLY A 74 5.93 1.36 17.55
N GLY A 75 5.15 1.89 16.60
CA GLY A 75 5.00 3.33 16.36
C GLY A 75 4.04 3.61 15.21
N GLY A 76 4.04 4.83 14.71
CA GLY A 76 3.28 5.24 13.55
C GLY A 76 4.01 6.30 12.73
N THR A 77 3.31 6.87 11.76
CA THR A 77 3.80 7.97 10.95
C THR A 77 2.82 9.15 11.07
N PRO A 78 3.28 10.33 11.52
CA PRO A 78 2.42 11.50 11.57
C PRO A 78 2.13 11.98 10.15
N ILE A 79 0.84 12.12 9.83
CA ILE A 79 0.35 12.58 8.53
C ILE A 79 -0.59 13.79 8.73
N ASP A 80 -1.10 14.34 7.63
CA ASP A 80 -2.03 15.47 7.64
C ASP A 80 -3.26 15.23 8.55
N MET A 81 -3.89 16.32 8.98
CA MET A 81 -4.99 16.32 9.96
C MET A 81 -4.61 15.79 11.36
N GLY A 82 -3.32 15.71 11.69
CA GLY A 82 -2.82 15.34 13.01
C GLY A 82 -2.98 13.85 13.32
N ILE A 83 -3.07 13.02 12.28
CA ILE A 83 -3.27 11.59 12.40
C ILE A 83 -1.91 10.92 12.50
N GLU A 84 -1.71 10.08 13.50
CA GLU A 84 -0.62 9.12 13.57
C GLU A 84 -1.06 7.84 12.86
N MET A 85 -0.65 7.66 11.61
CA MET A 85 -0.97 6.49 10.80
C MET A 85 -0.26 5.25 11.35
N THR A 86 -0.98 4.14 11.48
CA THR A 86 -0.40 2.85 11.90
C THR A 86 -0.63 1.75 10.87
N ALA A 87 -1.60 1.92 9.97
CA ALA A 87 -1.76 1.07 8.82
C ALA A 87 -2.48 1.78 7.68
N ALA A 88 -2.28 1.26 6.47
CA ALA A 88 -2.93 1.69 5.26
C ALA A 88 -3.17 0.49 4.34
N SER A 89 -4.27 0.50 3.60
CA SER A 89 -4.54 -0.50 2.57
C SER A 89 -5.22 0.13 1.38
N GLY A 90 -4.82 -0.22 0.17
CA GLY A 90 -5.31 0.48 -1.01
C GLY A 90 -4.88 -0.13 -2.31
N GLU A 91 -5.23 0.55 -3.40
CA GLU A 91 -4.92 0.12 -4.75
C GLU A 91 -4.12 1.20 -5.46
N VAL A 92 -3.20 0.75 -6.30
CA VAL A 92 -2.36 1.59 -7.14
C VAL A 92 -2.62 1.23 -8.59
N VAL A 93 -2.75 2.25 -9.43
CA VAL A 93 -2.65 2.16 -10.88
C VAL A 93 -1.47 3.06 -11.25
N PRO A 94 -0.27 2.50 -11.47
CA PRO A 94 0.90 3.29 -11.80
C PRO A 94 0.71 4.12 -13.08
N PRO A 95 1.42 5.25 -13.22
CA PRO A 95 2.38 5.80 -12.24
C PRO A 95 1.74 6.73 -11.18
N ASP A 96 0.49 7.15 -11.36
CA ASP A 96 0.00 8.39 -10.75
C ASP A 96 -1.38 8.28 -10.08
N ARG A 97 -1.92 7.07 -9.90
CA ARG A 97 -3.22 6.86 -9.26
C ARG A 97 -3.11 5.94 -8.06
N LEU A 98 -3.65 6.41 -6.94
CA LEU A 98 -3.72 5.66 -5.70
C LEU A 98 -5.03 5.98 -4.98
N ARG A 99 -5.65 4.96 -4.40
CA ARG A 99 -6.69 5.15 -3.38
C ARG A 99 -6.34 4.27 -2.20
N MET A 100 -6.55 4.76 -0.98
CA MET A 100 -6.26 3.99 0.22
C MET A 100 -7.21 4.35 1.35
N ASP A 101 -7.50 3.36 2.17
CA ASP A 101 -8.00 3.53 3.52
C ASP A 101 -6.80 3.62 4.48
N ILE A 102 -6.82 4.61 5.35
CA ILE A 102 -5.81 4.85 6.38
C ILE A 102 -6.45 4.62 7.73
N THR A 103 -5.77 3.88 8.59
CA THR A 103 -6.10 3.73 10.00
C THR A 103 -4.99 4.28 10.87
N GLY A 104 -5.37 4.96 11.95
CA GLY A 104 -4.42 5.58 12.84
C GLY A 104 -5.08 6.14 14.08
N THR A 105 -4.36 7.03 14.76
CA THR A 105 -4.86 7.70 15.95
C THR A 105 -4.78 9.21 15.83
N TRP A 106 -5.75 9.92 16.42
CA TRP A 106 -5.65 11.36 16.67
C TRP A 106 -5.76 11.57 18.18
N GLY A 107 -4.61 11.83 18.80
CA GLY A 107 -4.48 11.76 20.26
C GLY A 107 -4.77 10.34 20.77
N ARG A 108 -5.87 10.15 21.51
CA ARG A 108 -6.28 8.85 22.05
C ARG A 108 -7.39 8.16 21.27
N MET A 109 -7.87 8.78 20.20
CA MET A 109 -8.99 8.29 19.41
C MET A 109 -8.49 7.51 18.19
N TYR A 110 -8.93 6.27 18.03
CA TYR A 110 -8.75 5.51 16.80
C TYR A 110 -9.69 6.03 15.72
N LEU A 111 -9.17 6.23 14.52
CA LEU A 111 -9.92 6.75 13.39
C LEU A 111 -9.52 6.04 12.09
N SER A 112 -10.42 6.15 11.13
CA SER A 112 -10.15 5.82 9.74
C SER A 112 -10.53 6.98 8.82
N THR A 113 -9.73 7.12 7.77
CA THR A 113 -9.87 8.13 6.73
C THR A 113 -9.53 7.50 5.38
N LYS A 114 -9.83 8.20 4.30
CA LYS A 114 -9.56 7.78 2.93
C LYS A 114 -8.67 8.81 2.27
N LEU A 115 -7.77 8.37 1.42
CA LEU A 115 -6.94 9.23 0.58
C LEU A 115 -7.05 8.78 -0.87
N VAL A 116 -7.10 9.74 -1.79
CA VAL A 116 -7.08 9.50 -3.22
C VAL A 116 -6.10 10.46 -3.88
N THR A 117 -5.20 9.91 -4.69
CA THR A 117 -4.28 10.63 -5.57
C THR A 117 -4.61 10.31 -7.02
N VAL A 118 -4.69 11.34 -7.85
CA VAL A 118 -4.76 11.23 -9.32
C VAL A 118 -3.88 12.32 -9.92
N GLY A 119 -2.79 11.93 -10.58
CA GLY A 119 -1.79 12.89 -11.07
C GLY A 119 -1.14 13.62 -9.89
N GLU A 120 -1.15 14.95 -9.95
CA GLU A 120 -0.61 15.82 -8.89
C GLU A 120 -1.63 16.13 -7.77
N GLU A 121 -2.90 15.78 -7.97
CA GLU A 121 -3.96 16.10 -7.02
C GLU A 121 -4.11 14.99 -5.98
N THR A 122 -4.00 15.35 -4.70
CA THR A 122 -4.30 14.43 -3.58
C THR A 122 -5.35 15.03 -2.65
N TYR A 123 -6.36 14.23 -2.36
CA TYR A 123 -7.44 14.57 -1.44
C TYR A 123 -7.51 13.55 -0.32
N MET A 124 -7.77 14.02 0.89
CA MET A 124 -7.95 13.20 2.07
C MET A 124 -9.31 13.51 2.69
N GLN A 125 -10.02 12.47 3.12
CA GLN A 125 -11.34 12.62 3.71
C GLN A 125 -11.21 12.97 5.19
N ASN A 126 -11.70 14.14 5.60
CA ASN A 126 -11.73 14.50 7.01
C ASN A 126 -12.52 13.45 7.82
N PRO A 127 -11.90 12.79 8.82
CA PRO A 127 -12.51 11.64 9.49
C PRO A 127 -13.77 12.03 10.29
N LEU A 128 -13.91 13.30 10.67
CA LEU A 128 -15.02 13.80 11.50
C LEU A 128 -16.23 14.19 10.66
N ASN A 129 -16.04 14.98 9.61
CA ASN A 129 -17.13 15.55 8.81
C ASN A 129 -17.36 14.83 7.46
N LYS A 130 -16.47 13.88 7.11
CA LYS A 130 -16.49 13.07 5.89
C LYS A 130 -16.35 13.86 4.58
N LYS A 131 -15.95 15.13 4.63
CA LYS A 131 -15.65 15.95 3.45
C LYS A 131 -14.25 15.64 2.95
N TRP A 132 -14.08 15.71 1.64
CA TRP A 132 -12.78 15.61 0.97
C TRP A 132 -12.12 16.99 0.96
N GLU A 133 -10.87 17.03 1.39
CA GLU A 133 -10.06 18.24 1.51
C GLU A 133 -8.71 18.00 0.80
N PRO A 134 -8.17 18.98 0.06
CA PRO A 134 -6.82 18.87 -0.49
C PRO A 134 -5.80 18.66 0.62
N THR A 135 -4.79 17.82 0.36
CA THR A 135 -3.72 17.49 1.31
C THR A 135 -2.36 17.54 0.61
N LYS A 136 -1.30 17.81 1.38
CA LYS A 136 0.08 17.67 0.88
C LYS A 136 0.64 16.28 1.10
N PHE A 137 0.06 15.53 2.04
CA PHE A 137 0.44 14.15 2.29
C PHE A 137 0.05 13.28 1.08
N THR A 138 1.00 12.48 0.60
CA THR A 138 0.77 11.48 -0.44
C THR A 138 1.61 10.25 -0.16
N ALA A 139 1.07 9.08 -0.51
CA ALA A 139 1.77 7.79 -0.44
C ALA A 139 2.20 7.27 -1.82
N ILE A 140 1.87 7.98 -2.91
CA ILE A 140 2.19 7.53 -4.28
C ILE A 140 3.70 7.49 -4.53
N THR A 141 4.49 8.26 -3.78
CA THR A 141 5.95 8.29 -3.86
C THR A 141 6.57 6.92 -3.59
N LEU A 142 5.95 6.11 -2.73
CA LEU A 142 6.38 4.74 -2.43
C LEU A 142 6.38 3.83 -3.66
N PHE A 143 5.63 4.18 -4.71
CA PHE A 143 5.47 3.38 -5.92
C PHE A 143 6.01 4.07 -7.17
N GLN A 144 6.83 5.12 -7.03
CA GLN A 144 7.52 5.73 -8.17
C GLN A 144 8.68 4.87 -8.65
N PRO A 145 8.91 4.74 -9.97
CA PRO A 145 9.96 3.85 -10.52
C PRO A 145 11.37 4.15 -10.02
N ASP A 146 11.74 5.43 -9.89
CA ASP A 146 13.13 5.84 -9.65
C ASP A 146 13.44 6.11 -8.17
N THR A 147 12.43 6.31 -7.34
CA THR A 147 12.60 6.69 -5.93
C THR A 147 11.79 5.84 -4.96
N GLY A 148 10.85 5.04 -5.45
CA GLY A 148 9.96 4.20 -4.65
C GLY A 148 10.56 2.83 -4.34
N ILE A 149 9.67 1.86 -4.10
CA ILE A 149 10.04 0.55 -3.58
C ILE A 149 10.99 -0.23 -4.49
N LYS A 150 10.92 -0.01 -5.81
CA LYS A 150 11.86 -0.56 -6.78
C LYS A 150 13.30 -0.13 -6.49
N ALA A 151 13.55 1.18 -6.43
CA ALA A 151 14.88 1.74 -6.16
C ALA A 151 15.39 1.35 -4.76
N ILE A 152 14.49 1.29 -3.78
CA ILE A 152 14.80 0.85 -2.41
C ILE A 152 15.29 -0.60 -2.41
N MET A 153 14.59 -1.53 -3.08
CA MET A 153 15.01 -2.92 -3.20
C MET A 153 16.36 -3.06 -3.92
N GLU A 154 16.60 -2.25 -4.94
CA GLU A 154 17.87 -2.24 -5.67
C GLU A 154 19.05 -1.78 -4.81
N SER A 155 18.78 -0.94 -3.81
CA SER A 155 19.77 -0.33 -2.91
C SER A 155 20.10 -1.17 -1.67
N VAL A 156 19.43 -2.29 -1.44
CA VAL A 156 19.69 -3.16 -0.28
C VAL A 156 21.06 -3.81 -0.38
N THR A 157 21.87 -3.68 0.67
CA THR A 157 23.21 -4.26 0.80
C THR A 157 23.20 -5.47 1.74
N ASP A 158 24.34 -6.17 1.83
CA ASP A 158 24.53 -7.32 2.74
C ASP A 158 23.45 -8.41 2.58
N LEU A 159 23.03 -8.64 1.33
CA LEU A 159 21.96 -9.57 1.01
C LEU A 159 22.35 -11.01 1.34
N ALA A 160 21.47 -11.70 2.07
CA ALA A 160 21.59 -13.11 2.38
C ALA A 160 20.28 -13.84 2.05
N MET A 161 20.39 -15.02 1.46
CA MET A 161 19.24 -15.90 1.25
C MET A 161 18.86 -16.56 2.57
N LEU A 162 17.59 -16.46 2.94
CA LEU A 162 16.99 -17.12 4.08
C LEU A 162 16.19 -18.35 3.61
N PRO A 163 15.78 -19.26 4.52
CA PRO A 163 14.87 -20.33 4.18
C PRO A 163 13.60 -19.77 3.52
N GLY A 164 13.21 -20.37 2.39
CA GLY A 164 12.02 -19.97 1.66
C GLY A 164 10.76 -20.03 2.52
N GLU A 165 9.88 -19.06 2.32
CA GLU A 165 8.63 -18.87 3.07
C GLU A 165 7.49 -18.62 2.09
N SER A 166 6.25 -18.96 2.47
CA SER A 166 5.08 -18.67 1.63
C SER A 166 4.34 -17.42 2.12
N ILE A 167 4.10 -16.47 1.23
CA ILE A 167 3.28 -15.27 1.48
C ILE A 167 1.95 -15.45 0.77
N ASN A 168 0.84 -15.45 1.52
CA ASN A 168 -0.51 -15.61 0.96
C ASN A 168 -0.63 -16.84 0.02
N GLY A 169 0.01 -17.95 0.40
CA GLY A 169 0.03 -19.18 -0.38
C GLY A 169 1.03 -19.21 -1.56
N THR A 170 1.77 -18.12 -1.82
CA THR A 170 2.81 -18.07 -2.84
C THR A 170 4.17 -18.41 -2.24
N VAL A 171 4.83 -19.46 -2.72
CA VAL A 171 6.21 -19.77 -2.32
C VAL A 171 7.13 -18.64 -2.78
N CYS A 172 7.95 -18.12 -1.86
CA CYS A 172 8.84 -16.98 -2.14
C CYS A 172 10.31 -17.33 -1.90
N PHE A 173 11.17 -16.70 -2.71
CA PHE A 173 12.53 -16.37 -2.27
C PHE A 173 12.40 -15.41 -1.08
N HIS A 174 13.10 -15.72 0.01
CA HIS A 174 13.12 -14.90 1.22
C HIS A 174 14.56 -14.47 1.46
N MET A 175 14.78 -13.16 1.59
CA MET A 175 16.11 -12.59 1.74
C MET A 175 16.12 -11.55 2.84
N SER A 176 17.24 -11.45 3.57
CA SER A 176 17.54 -10.34 4.46
C SER A 176 18.61 -9.44 3.86
N GLY A 177 18.67 -8.20 4.30
CA GLY A 177 19.75 -7.26 4.00
C GLY A 177 19.65 -6.01 4.86
N MET A 178 20.42 -5.00 4.47
CA MET A 178 20.54 -3.74 5.19
C MET A 178 20.32 -2.55 4.26
N LEU A 179 19.74 -1.50 4.81
CA LEU A 179 19.66 -0.18 4.21
C LEU A 179 20.26 0.85 5.15
N ARG A 180 20.66 1.98 4.56
CA ARG A 180 20.92 3.23 5.28
C ARG A 180 19.67 4.09 5.14
N SER A 181 19.27 4.75 6.22
CA SER A 181 18.00 5.50 6.29
C SER A 181 17.86 6.55 5.19
N GLU A 182 18.94 7.19 4.76
CA GLU A 182 18.94 8.19 3.67
C GLU A 182 18.41 7.67 2.34
N VAL A 183 18.47 6.35 2.09
CA VAL A 183 17.87 5.73 0.90
C VAL A 183 16.34 5.86 0.90
N LEU A 184 15.74 6.00 2.07
CA LEU A 184 14.28 6.06 2.26
C LEU A 184 13.75 7.50 2.28
N ASP A 185 14.60 8.53 2.11
CA ASP A 185 14.20 9.94 2.24
C ASP A 185 13.03 10.32 1.32
N ALA A 186 13.06 9.85 0.07
CA ALA A 186 12.03 10.17 -0.92
C ALA A 186 10.64 9.57 -0.60
N VAL A 187 10.58 8.55 0.25
CA VAL A 187 9.32 7.86 0.64
C VAL A 187 8.95 8.08 2.10
N ALA A 188 9.85 8.65 2.91
CA ALA A 188 9.61 8.97 4.29
C ALA A 188 8.67 10.18 4.42
N VAL A 189 7.96 10.26 5.54
CA VAL A 189 7.29 11.52 5.91
C VAL A 189 8.26 12.31 6.79
N GLY A 190 8.72 13.44 6.27
CA GLY A 190 9.83 14.19 6.86
C GLY A 190 11.14 13.88 6.15
N HIS A 191 12.26 14.17 6.81
CA HIS A 191 13.59 13.88 6.28
C HIS A 191 14.16 12.64 6.95
N ALA A 192 14.69 11.72 6.15
CA ALA A 192 15.42 10.60 6.69
C ALA A 192 16.71 11.09 7.37
N ALA A 193 17.01 10.52 8.52
CA ALA A 193 18.27 10.75 9.21
C ALA A 193 19.42 10.17 8.37
N GLU A 194 20.63 10.71 8.53
CA GLU A 194 21.80 10.17 7.86
C GLU A 194 22.35 8.96 8.62
N GLY A 195 22.45 7.83 7.93
CA GLY A 195 23.25 6.71 8.37
C GLY A 195 22.67 5.85 9.48
N LEU A 196 21.36 5.91 9.75
CA LEU A 196 20.73 4.94 10.63
C LEU A 196 20.59 3.59 9.90
N PRO A 197 20.90 2.47 10.57
CA PRO A 197 20.74 1.16 9.98
C PRO A 197 19.26 0.74 9.96
N VAL A 198 18.78 0.31 8.80
CA VAL A 198 17.43 -0.24 8.63
C VAL A 198 17.55 -1.69 8.16
N GLN A 199 17.17 -2.62 9.04
CA GLN A 199 17.11 -4.04 8.69
C GLN A 199 15.98 -4.27 7.69
N THR A 200 16.26 -4.96 6.61
CA THR A 200 15.31 -5.18 5.52
C THR A 200 15.14 -6.67 5.26
N GLU A 201 13.89 -7.13 5.15
CA GLU A 201 13.57 -8.46 4.64
C GLU A 201 12.65 -8.35 3.43
N ILE A 202 12.85 -9.20 2.42
CA ILE A 202 12.17 -9.14 1.13
C ILE A 202 11.68 -10.54 0.75
N TRP A 203 10.42 -10.63 0.32
CA TRP A 203 9.81 -11.85 -0.20
C TRP A 203 9.38 -11.63 -1.64
N ILE A 204 9.91 -12.44 -2.55
CA ILE A 204 9.66 -12.37 -3.99
C ILE A 204 9.14 -13.74 -4.45
N GLY A 205 8.04 -13.74 -5.20
CA GLY A 205 7.43 -14.97 -5.71
C GLY A 205 8.44 -15.81 -6.49
N ALA A 206 8.54 -17.09 -6.15
CA ALA A 206 9.54 -17.98 -6.75
C ALA A 206 9.28 -18.30 -8.23
N GLU A 207 8.01 -18.26 -8.63
CA GLU A 207 7.58 -18.60 -9.99
C GLU A 207 7.51 -17.37 -10.91
N ASP A 208 7.06 -16.22 -10.39
CA ASP A 208 6.76 -15.04 -11.19
C ASP A 208 7.61 -13.80 -10.86
N PHE A 209 8.50 -13.90 -9.88
CA PHE A 209 9.39 -12.81 -9.44
C PHE A 209 8.66 -11.53 -8.99
N LEU A 210 7.36 -11.60 -8.68
CA LEU A 210 6.63 -10.44 -8.16
C LEU A 210 6.96 -10.24 -6.68
N LEU A 211 7.26 -8.99 -6.29
CA LEU A 211 7.41 -8.60 -4.88
C LEU A 211 6.12 -8.92 -4.13
N ARG A 212 6.20 -9.71 -3.06
CA ARG A 212 5.06 -10.07 -2.22
C ARG A 212 5.05 -9.33 -0.90
N ARG A 213 6.21 -9.18 -0.27
CA ARG A 213 6.35 -8.49 1.01
C ARG A 213 7.73 -7.86 1.11
N VAL A 214 7.81 -6.73 1.81
CA VAL A 214 9.04 -6.13 2.29
C VAL A 214 8.82 -5.60 3.69
N THR A 215 9.78 -5.81 4.56
CA THR A 215 9.76 -5.34 5.94
C THR A 215 10.97 -4.47 6.19
N PHE A 216 10.76 -3.31 6.81
CA PHE A 216 11.80 -2.39 7.26
C PHE A 216 11.74 -2.28 8.77
N LYS A 217 12.84 -2.56 9.45
CA LYS A 217 12.95 -2.47 10.91
C LYS A 217 14.07 -1.52 11.30
N GLY A 218 13.71 -0.46 12.00
CA GLY A 218 14.63 0.60 12.40
C GLY A 218 14.00 1.98 12.29
N GLN A 219 14.72 2.96 12.80
CA GLN A 219 14.37 4.37 12.63
C GLN A 219 14.70 4.82 11.22
N ILE A 220 13.83 5.64 10.64
CA ILE A 220 14.08 6.34 9.38
C ILE A 220 14.42 7.80 9.65
N THR A 221 13.66 8.49 10.49
CA THR A 221 13.92 9.88 10.91
C THR A 221 14.45 9.94 12.35
N GLU A 222 15.03 11.07 12.75
CA GLU A 222 15.55 11.26 14.12
C GLU A 222 14.44 11.29 15.18
N GLU A 223 13.24 11.69 14.80
CA GLU A 223 12.07 11.84 15.68
C GLU A 223 11.36 10.51 15.95
N GLU A 224 11.65 9.48 15.17
CA GLU A 224 11.02 8.17 15.34
C GLU A 224 11.48 7.48 16.61
N VAL A 225 10.57 6.75 17.25
CA VAL A 225 10.97 5.84 18.33
C VAL A 225 11.83 4.69 17.77
N PRO A 226 12.83 4.19 18.52
CA PRO A 226 13.63 3.06 18.07
C PRO A 226 12.81 1.81 17.80
N GLY A 227 13.11 1.13 16.69
CA GLY A 227 12.62 -0.23 16.43
C GLY A 227 11.23 -0.34 15.82
N ILE A 228 10.69 0.74 15.23
CA ILE A 228 9.48 0.65 14.39
C ILE A 228 9.70 -0.39 13.29
N VAL A 229 8.70 -1.25 13.10
CA VAL A 229 8.69 -2.23 12.00
C VAL A 229 7.60 -1.83 11.02
N ARG A 230 7.97 -1.62 9.76
CA ARG A 230 7.06 -1.30 8.66
C ARG A 230 6.99 -2.49 7.73
N THR A 231 5.80 -3.02 7.48
CA THR A 231 5.60 -4.15 6.58
C THR A 231 4.69 -3.73 5.42
N LEU A 232 5.22 -3.75 4.20
CA LEU A 232 4.47 -3.55 2.97
C LEU A 232 4.24 -4.90 2.28
N THR A 233 2.99 -5.24 2.00
CA THR A 233 2.59 -6.46 1.28
C THR A 233 1.87 -6.07 0.00
N LEU A 234 2.23 -6.70 -1.12
CA LEU A 234 1.61 -6.49 -2.43
C LEU A 234 0.85 -7.74 -2.90
N SER A 235 -0.31 -7.53 -3.52
CA SER A 235 -1.16 -8.61 -4.02
C SER A 235 -2.10 -8.12 -5.12
N ARG A 236 -2.97 -9.01 -5.63
CA ARG A 236 -4.02 -8.67 -6.62
C ARG A 236 -3.47 -7.92 -7.85
N PHE A 237 -2.37 -8.44 -8.37
CA PHE A 237 -1.64 -7.88 -9.50
C PHE A 237 -2.50 -7.90 -10.76
N ASN A 238 -2.51 -6.77 -11.48
CA ASN A 238 -3.18 -6.59 -12.77
C ASN A 238 -4.71 -6.78 -12.75
N GLU A 239 -5.34 -6.74 -11.57
CA GLU A 239 -6.79 -6.71 -11.48
C GLU A 239 -7.33 -5.33 -11.93
N PRO A 240 -8.41 -5.26 -12.72
CA PRO A 240 -8.93 -4.00 -13.20
C PRO A 240 -9.42 -3.11 -12.04
N VAL A 241 -8.86 -1.90 -11.93
CA VAL A 241 -9.23 -0.91 -10.93
C VAL A 241 -9.42 0.45 -11.59
N THR A 242 -10.45 1.19 -11.16
CA THR A 242 -10.66 2.59 -11.55
C THR A 242 -10.53 3.47 -10.31
N ILE A 243 -9.72 4.52 -10.43
CA ILE A 243 -9.45 5.49 -9.36
C ILE A 243 -9.72 6.89 -9.94
N GLU A 244 -10.67 7.59 -9.34
CA GLU A 244 -11.09 8.94 -9.73
C GLU A 244 -11.07 9.85 -8.50
N LEU A 245 -10.84 11.14 -8.74
CA LEU A 245 -10.95 12.14 -7.69
C LEU A 245 -12.38 12.15 -7.12
N PRO A 246 -12.53 12.44 -5.82
CA PRO A 246 -13.85 12.57 -5.22
C PRO A 246 -14.63 13.68 -5.92
N SER A 247 -15.90 13.42 -6.23
CA SER A 247 -16.78 14.44 -6.79
C SER A 247 -16.97 15.54 -5.74
N ALA A 248 -16.25 16.66 -5.90
CA ALA A 248 -16.63 17.87 -5.20
C ALA A 248 -18.07 18.16 -5.63
N LYS A 249 -19.00 18.24 -4.66
CA LYS A 249 -20.31 18.81 -4.91
C LYS A 249 -20.05 20.24 -5.37
N ARG A 250 -19.94 20.48 -6.69
CA ARG A 250 -19.74 21.80 -7.28
C ARG A 250 -20.76 22.70 -6.57
N LEU A 251 -20.30 23.69 -5.81
CA LEU A 251 -21.17 24.81 -5.53
C LEU A 251 -21.51 25.36 -6.91
N SER A 252 -22.73 25.14 -7.37
CA SER A 252 -23.28 25.87 -8.49
C SER A 252 -22.98 27.35 -8.21
N PRO A 253 -22.40 28.11 -9.15
CA PRO A 253 -22.35 29.55 -8.98
C PRO A 253 -23.79 29.98 -8.72
N GLY A 254 -24.01 30.61 -7.55
CA GLY A 254 -25.32 31.14 -7.21
C GLY A 254 -25.81 32.03 -8.36
N PRO A 255 -27.13 32.13 -8.57
CA PRO A 255 -27.66 32.98 -9.62
C PRO A 255 -27.04 34.38 -9.49
N PRO A 256 -26.65 35.03 -10.60
CA PRO A 256 -26.03 36.34 -10.55
C PRO A 256 -26.92 37.27 -9.72
N SER A 257 -26.34 37.87 -8.68
CA SER A 257 -27.01 38.88 -7.87
C SER A 257 -27.47 39.99 -8.80
N ILE A 258 -28.78 40.07 -9.06
CA ILE A 258 -29.37 41.20 -9.74
C ILE A 258 -29.27 42.36 -8.76
N LEU A 259 -28.23 43.18 -8.92
CA LEU A 259 -28.15 44.51 -8.34
C LEU A 259 -29.37 45.28 -8.85
N ARG A 260 -30.40 45.40 -8.01
CA ARG A 260 -31.48 46.36 -8.19
C ARG A 260 -30.84 47.75 -8.16
N ALA A 261 -30.72 48.37 -9.33
CA ALA A 261 -30.48 49.80 -9.42
C ALA A 261 -31.64 50.51 -8.70
N GLY A 262 -31.31 51.21 -7.60
CA GLY A 262 -32.22 52.17 -6.99
C GLY A 262 -32.47 53.36 -7.92
N PRO A 263 -33.57 54.10 -7.74
CA PRO A 263 -33.93 55.17 -8.66
C PRO A 263 -32.90 56.30 -8.59
N VAL A 264 -32.34 56.64 -9.76
CA VAL A 264 -31.49 57.81 -9.96
C VAL A 264 -32.35 59.06 -9.79
N ALA A 265 -32.09 59.83 -8.74
CA ALA A 265 -32.62 61.17 -8.59
C ALA A 265 -31.94 62.09 -9.61
N GLN A 266 -32.71 62.57 -10.59
CA GLN A 266 -32.29 63.69 -11.42
C GLN A 266 -32.20 64.94 -10.55
N ARG A 267 -31.04 65.58 -10.53
CA ARG A 267 -30.91 66.97 -10.11
C ARG A 267 -29.97 67.67 -11.10
N GLY A 268 -30.56 68.57 -11.88
CA GLY A 268 -29.87 69.35 -12.91
C GLY A 268 -28.92 70.38 -12.31
N GLY A 269 -28.00 70.83 -13.15
CA GLY A 269 -27.07 71.91 -12.88
C GLY A 269 -26.13 72.09 -14.07
N ASP A 270 -26.45 73.09 -14.89
CA ASP A 270 -25.59 73.67 -15.92
C ASP A 270 -24.17 73.97 -15.41
N GLY A 271 -23.18 73.73 -16.26
CA GLY A 271 -21.79 74.11 -16.02
C GLY A 271 -20.91 73.70 -17.19
N LEU A 272 -20.80 74.60 -18.17
CA LEU A 272 -19.79 74.58 -19.23
C LEU A 272 -18.39 74.65 -18.62
N GLU A 273 -17.46 73.78 -19.01
CA GLU A 273 -16.06 74.15 -19.33
C GLU A 273 -15.24 72.97 -19.93
N GLU A 274 -14.77 73.24 -21.14
CA GLU A 274 -13.59 72.81 -21.92
C GLU A 274 -13.03 71.35 -21.99
N PRO A 275 -12.57 70.92 -23.19
CA PRO A 275 -12.01 69.58 -23.42
C PRO A 275 -10.53 69.48 -23.00
N VAL A 276 -10.22 68.53 -22.13
CA VAL A 276 -8.84 68.18 -21.77
C VAL A 276 -8.18 67.41 -22.91
N HIS A 277 -7.11 68.02 -23.43
CA HIS A 277 -6.21 67.49 -24.45
C HIS A 277 -5.43 66.27 -23.92
N ILE A 278 -5.49 65.14 -24.62
CA ILE A 278 -4.69 63.94 -24.32
C ILE A 278 -3.42 63.98 -25.19
N PRO A 279 -2.20 64.08 -24.63
CA PRO A 279 -1.01 63.76 -25.39
C PRO A 279 -0.70 62.26 -25.32
N ARG A 280 -0.29 61.71 -26.47
CA ARG A 280 0.24 60.35 -26.62
C ARG A 280 1.76 60.39 -26.79
N LEU A 281 2.36 59.25 -26.43
CA LEU A 281 3.68 58.71 -26.77
C LEU A 281 4.92 59.24 -26.02
N GLY A 282 5.65 58.27 -25.43
CA GLY A 282 7.04 58.00 -25.80
C GLY A 282 8.14 58.88 -25.20
N GLU A 283 9.22 58.21 -24.79
CA GLU A 283 10.54 58.75 -24.44
C GLU A 283 10.64 59.59 -23.16
N ILE A 284 11.19 59.00 -22.08
CA ILE A 284 12.40 59.54 -21.45
C ILE A 284 13.33 58.37 -21.09
N ILE A 285 14.51 58.44 -21.67
CA ILE A 285 15.70 57.63 -21.47
C ILE A 285 16.51 58.28 -20.34
N GLY A 286 17.10 57.48 -19.45
CA GLY A 286 18.51 57.65 -19.08
C GLY A 286 18.91 58.35 -17.76
N GLY A 287 19.64 57.59 -16.94
CA GLY A 287 20.79 58.00 -16.12
C GLY A 287 20.46 58.62 -14.75
N SER A 288 21.25 58.46 -13.69
CA SER A 288 22.49 57.72 -13.38
C SER A 288 22.81 58.04 -11.92
N GLU A 289 23.15 57.04 -11.09
CA GLU A 289 24.24 57.00 -10.08
C GLU A 289 24.10 55.73 -9.22
#